data_AF-W9XPH4-F1
#
_entry.id   AF-W9XPH4-F1
#
_cell.length_a   1.000
_cell.length_b   1.000
_cell.length_c   1.000
_cell.angle_alpha   90.00
_cell.angle_beta   90.00
_cell.angle_gamma   90.00
#
_symmetry.space_group_name_H-M   'P 1'
#
loop_
_entity.id
_entity.type
_entity.pdbx_description
1 polymer ?
#
loop_
_entity_poly.entity_id
_entity_poly.type
_entity_poly.pdbx_seq_one_letter_code
_entity_poly.pdbx_strand_id
1 'polypeptide(L)'
;MSMECHQSSMYASSIKEIPDPEPILCKSIDFVIPDDRLRVGIETLSRFKSLEPCPDWEICPSSSQERPTPPPAFHIHIKDSEVTVALYPQSETIWLLPPLDSSLSSPNKHILPSHFVLASDQTILPPWRPGRGSGVFKSDSDPVVVPKSHILLEAFLRLYARDSGKRIGAFAMAMIGYIEEYVDDDGLLDANLLPEPLKTSYEELRQGIKPVRQWTQELKEALGIHEDSEDDRNG
;
A
#
# COMPACT_ATOMS: atom_id res chain seq x y z
N MET A 1 -24.97 6.73 15.46
CA MET A 1 -23.98 5.70 15.10
C MET A 1 -22.69 6.45 14.87
N SER A 2 -21.84 6.54 15.90
CA SER A 2 -20.60 7.32 15.86
C SER A 2 -19.56 6.46 15.15
N MET A 3 -19.09 6.87 13.97
CA MET A 3 -17.91 6.27 13.37
C MET A 3 -16.71 6.86 14.10
N GLU A 4 -16.30 6.24 15.19
CA GLU A 4 -14.96 6.46 15.73
C GLU A 4 -13.99 5.90 14.69
N CYS A 5 -13.28 6.79 14.01
CA CYS A 5 -12.22 6.47 13.05
C CYS A 5 -11.02 5.91 13.82
N HIS A 6 -11.17 4.70 14.31
CA HIS A 6 -10.09 3.83 14.78
C HIS A 6 -10.18 2.61 13.90
N GLN A 7 -9.08 2.23 13.26
CA GLN A 7 -8.92 1.02 12.44
C GLN A 7 -9.27 1.19 10.97
N SER A 8 -8.34 1.79 10.22
CA SER A 8 -7.95 1.33 8.88
C SER A 8 -6.87 2.25 8.34
N SER A 9 -5.61 1.82 8.40
CA SER A 9 -4.54 2.17 7.44
C SER A 9 -3.27 1.51 7.94
N MET A 10 -2.79 0.49 7.22
CA MET A 10 -1.38 0.16 7.28
C MET A 10 -0.66 1.15 6.35
N TYR A 11 0.08 2.04 6.99
CA TYR A 11 1.31 2.71 6.55
C TYR A 11 1.33 3.42 5.19
N ALA A 12 1.14 4.74 5.24
CA ALA A 12 2.03 5.72 4.59
C ALA A 12 1.62 7.14 5.02
N SER A 13 2.42 7.82 5.85
CA SER A 13 2.35 9.28 5.93
C SER A 13 3.74 9.88 5.83
N SER A 14 3.82 10.85 4.94
CA SER A 14 5.00 11.60 4.52
C SER A 14 5.82 12.16 5.68
N ILE A 15 7.14 12.08 5.49
CA ILE A 15 8.19 12.75 6.26
C ILE A 15 7.84 14.23 6.50
N LYS A 16 7.74 14.61 7.78
CA LYS A 16 8.18 15.93 8.27
C LYS A 16 8.88 15.72 9.62
N GLU A 17 9.96 16.45 9.77
CA GLU A 17 10.95 16.40 10.85
C GLU A 17 10.32 16.43 12.26
N ILE A 18 10.84 15.60 13.17
CA ILE A 18 10.46 15.45 14.59
C ILE A 18 10.90 16.71 15.37
N PRO A 19 10.09 17.31 16.29
CA PRO A 19 9.56 16.63 17.48
C PRO A 19 8.13 17.00 17.95
N ASP A 20 7.25 16.00 18.08
CA ASP A 20 6.40 15.70 19.24
C ASP A 20 5.49 14.47 18.94
N PRO A 21 4.92 13.77 19.93
CA PRO A 21 4.22 12.50 19.75
C PRO A 21 2.78 12.75 19.28
N GLU A 22 2.60 13.23 18.05
CA GLU A 22 1.28 13.22 17.45
C GLU A 22 0.91 11.77 17.07
N PRO A 23 -0.29 11.29 17.43
CA PRO A 23 -0.76 9.98 17.00
C PRO A 23 -0.75 9.95 15.47
N ILE A 24 -0.18 8.88 14.89
CA ILE A 24 -0.14 8.63 13.45
C ILE A 24 -1.58 8.70 12.91
N LEU A 25 -1.97 9.87 12.40
CA LEU A 25 -3.31 10.11 11.92
C LEU A 25 -3.45 9.35 10.60
N CYS A 26 -4.35 8.37 10.57
CA CYS A 26 -4.80 7.78 9.31
C CYS A 26 -5.36 8.90 8.43
N LYS A 27 -4.78 9.11 7.24
CA LYS A 27 -5.23 10.13 6.29
C LYS A 27 -6.15 9.56 5.20
N SER A 28 -6.18 8.23 5.04
CA SER A 28 -7.01 7.56 4.04
C SER A 28 -7.32 6.10 4.42
N ILE A 29 -8.49 5.64 4.01
CA ILE A 29 -8.91 4.24 3.97
C ILE A 29 -8.90 3.80 2.51
N ASP A 30 -7.91 2.99 2.15
CA ASP A 30 -7.65 2.64 0.76
C ASP A 30 -8.08 1.21 0.46
N PHE A 31 -8.92 1.04 -0.58
CA PHE A 31 -9.37 -0.26 -1.05
C PHE A 31 -8.83 -0.54 -2.45
N VAL A 32 -8.20 -1.70 -2.61
CA VAL A 32 -7.93 -2.24 -3.95
C VAL A 32 -9.13 -3.06 -4.41
N ILE A 33 -9.58 -2.81 -5.63
CA ILE A 33 -10.74 -3.47 -6.21
C ILE A 33 -10.43 -4.01 -7.62
N PRO A 34 -11.10 -5.10 -8.06
CA PRO A 34 -11.03 -5.53 -9.44
C PRO A 34 -11.42 -4.39 -10.39
N ASP A 35 -10.68 -4.24 -11.48
CA ASP A 35 -10.87 -3.19 -12.48
C ASP A 35 -12.31 -3.14 -13.03
N ASP A 36 -12.91 -4.30 -13.30
CA ASP A 36 -14.30 -4.43 -13.80
C ASP A 36 -15.36 -4.04 -12.76
N ARG A 37 -14.96 -3.89 -11.49
CA ARG A 37 -15.84 -3.50 -10.36
C ARG A 37 -15.68 -2.05 -9.94
N LEU A 38 -14.77 -1.28 -10.56
CA LEU A 38 -14.55 0.12 -10.21
C LEU A 38 -15.84 0.94 -10.16
N ARG A 39 -16.65 0.87 -11.21
CA ARG A 39 -17.93 1.60 -11.28
C ARG A 39 -18.89 1.20 -10.15
N VAL A 40 -19.01 -0.11 -9.88
CA VAL A 40 -19.88 -0.62 -8.82
C VAL A 40 -19.38 -0.17 -7.44
N GLY A 41 -18.06 -0.15 -7.23
CA GLY A 41 -17.44 0.37 -6.00
C GLY A 41 -17.78 1.84 -5.77
N ILE A 42 -17.62 2.68 -6.80
CA ILE A 42 -17.96 4.11 -6.76
C ILE A 42 -19.44 4.29 -6.39
N GLU A 43 -20.35 3.63 -7.13
CA GLU A 43 -21.79 3.72 -6.88
C GLU A 43 -22.19 3.21 -5.48
N THR A 44 -21.43 2.27 -4.92
CA THR A 44 -21.66 1.74 -3.57
C THR A 44 -21.22 2.75 -2.51
N LEU A 45 -20.03 3.33 -2.62
CA LEU A 45 -19.54 4.35 -1.69
C LEU A 45 -20.42 5.60 -1.68
N SER A 46 -20.89 6.06 -2.85
CA SER A 46 -21.76 7.24 -2.96
C SER A 46 -23.14 7.09 -2.28
N ARG A 47 -23.52 5.88 -1.85
CA ARG A 47 -24.80 5.65 -1.13
C ARG A 47 -24.70 5.89 0.38
N PHE A 48 -23.49 5.94 0.93
CA PHE A 48 -23.29 6.14 2.36
C PHE A 48 -23.48 7.62 2.71
N LYS A 49 -24.43 7.92 3.60
CA LYS A 49 -24.74 9.30 4.04
C LYS A 49 -23.61 9.96 4.84
N SER A 50 -22.69 9.15 5.36
CA SER A 50 -21.51 9.61 6.11
C SER A 50 -20.32 9.92 5.21
N LEU A 51 -20.45 9.72 3.90
CA LEU A 51 -19.44 10.04 2.91
C LEU A 51 -19.93 11.17 2.01
N GLU A 52 -19.05 12.12 1.69
CA GLU A 52 -19.34 13.28 0.85
C GLU A 52 -18.41 13.28 -0.38
N PRO A 53 -18.95 13.50 -1.61
CA PRO A 53 -18.13 13.62 -2.80
C PRO A 53 -16.99 14.61 -2.61
N CYS A 54 -15.81 14.31 -3.16
CA CYS A 54 -14.71 15.26 -3.18
C CYS A 54 -15.19 16.59 -3.82
N PRO A 55 -15.05 17.73 -3.11
CA PRO A 55 -15.57 19.01 -3.57
C PRO A 55 -14.84 19.49 -4.84
N ASP A 56 -13.54 19.20 -4.97
CA ASP A 56 -12.74 19.53 -6.14
C ASP A 56 -11.54 18.58 -6.26
N TRP A 57 -11.51 17.82 -7.35
CA TRP A 57 -10.48 16.82 -7.62
C TRP A 57 -9.12 17.43 -8.01
N GLU A 58 -9.07 18.64 -8.54
CA GLU A 58 -7.82 19.24 -9.02
C GLU A 58 -6.99 19.78 -7.86
N ILE A 59 -7.66 20.33 -6.84
CA ILE A 59 -7.00 20.91 -5.66
C ILE A 59 -6.93 19.96 -4.46
N CYS A 60 -7.67 18.84 -4.49
CA CYS A 60 -7.66 17.91 -3.36
C CYS A 60 -6.28 17.24 -3.22
N PRO A 61 -5.66 17.28 -2.02
CA PRO A 61 -4.38 16.60 -1.79
C PRO A 61 -4.42 15.10 -2.07
N SER A 62 -5.59 14.47 -1.95
CA SER A 62 -5.80 13.05 -2.25
C SER A 62 -5.82 12.72 -3.74
N SER A 63 -5.81 13.71 -4.64
CA SER A 63 -5.79 13.51 -6.10
C SER A 63 -4.76 14.36 -6.83
N SER A 64 -4.06 15.25 -6.14
CA SER A 64 -3.00 16.08 -6.70
C SER A 64 -1.98 15.27 -7.49
N GLN A 65 -1.60 15.74 -8.69
CA GLN A 65 -0.53 15.13 -9.49
C GLN A 65 0.85 15.22 -8.82
N GLU A 66 1.01 16.12 -7.85
CA GLU A 66 2.27 16.31 -7.15
C GLU A 66 2.53 15.28 -6.06
N ARG A 67 1.52 14.46 -5.72
CA ARG A 67 1.60 13.46 -4.65
C ARG A 67 2.73 12.44 -4.92
N PRO A 68 3.43 11.97 -3.87
CA PRO A 68 4.49 10.98 -4.03
C PRO A 68 3.97 9.56 -4.23
N THR A 69 2.67 9.31 -3.97
CA THR A 69 2.02 8.00 -4.06
C THR A 69 1.17 7.89 -5.33
N PRO A 70 0.90 6.70 -5.88
CA PRO A 70 -0.04 6.59 -7.00
C PRO A 70 -1.41 7.22 -6.67
N PRO A 71 -2.01 8.02 -7.57
CA PRO A 71 -3.34 8.58 -7.34
C PRO A 71 -4.41 7.48 -7.36
N PRO A 72 -5.48 7.60 -6.57
CA PRO A 72 -6.61 6.69 -6.66
C PRO A 72 -7.41 6.96 -7.93
N ALA A 73 -8.09 5.94 -8.44
CA ALA A 73 -9.06 6.11 -9.52
C ALA A 73 -10.33 6.85 -9.05
N PHE A 74 -10.65 6.74 -7.77
CA PHE A 74 -11.75 7.46 -7.14
C PHE A 74 -11.46 7.68 -5.64
N HIS A 75 -11.90 8.81 -5.08
CA HIS A 75 -11.93 9.00 -3.64
C HIS A 75 -13.17 9.82 -3.22
N ILE A 76 -13.58 9.63 -1.98
CA ILE A 76 -14.70 10.30 -1.32
C ILE A 76 -14.30 10.65 0.11
N HIS A 77 -14.85 11.70 0.70
CA HIS A 77 -14.46 12.18 2.03
C HIS A 77 -15.39 11.63 3.11
N ILE A 78 -14.85 11.30 4.28
CA ILE A 78 -15.69 11.09 5.46
C ILE A 78 -16.19 12.46 5.92
N LYS A 79 -17.51 12.59 6.11
CA LYS A 79 -18.14 13.84 6.54
C LYS A 79 -17.51 14.33 7.84
N ASP A 80 -17.24 15.64 7.91
CA ASP A 80 -16.62 16.32 9.05
C ASP A 80 -15.22 15.77 9.42
N SER A 81 -14.50 15.22 8.43
CA SER A 81 -13.16 14.65 8.59
C SER A 81 -12.28 14.93 7.37
N GLU A 82 -10.96 15.01 7.59
CA GLU A 82 -9.95 15.07 6.52
C GLU A 82 -9.63 13.68 5.93
N VAL A 83 -10.21 12.62 6.50
CA VAL A 83 -9.98 11.24 6.05
C VAL A 83 -10.74 10.96 4.76
N THR A 84 -10.05 10.42 3.78
CA THR A 84 -10.67 9.95 2.53
C THR A 84 -10.87 8.45 2.53
N VAL A 85 -11.84 7.99 1.76
CA VAL A 85 -11.99 6.60 1.33
C VAL A 85 -11.64 6.56 -0.15
N ALA A 86 -10.63 5.78 -0.53
CA ALA A 86 -10.13 5.75 -1.89
C ALA A 86 -10.22 4.35 -2.51
N LEU A 87 -10.46 4.33 -3.82
CA LEU A 87 -10.54 3.12 -4.63
C LEU A 87 -9.37 3.11 -5.62
N TYR A 88 -8.65 1.99 -5.58
CA TYR A 88 -7.49 1.72 -6.39
C TYR A 88 -7.76 0.52 -7.31
N PRO A 89 -7.55 0.64 -8.62
CA PRO A 89 -7.63 -0.50 -9.53
C PRO A 89 -6.54 -1.53 -9.18
N GLN A 90 -6.91 -2.81 -9.21
CA GLN A 90 -5.97 -3.90 -8.97
C GLN A 90 -4.79 -3.84 -9.95
N SER A 91 -5.08 -3.65 -11.24
CA SER A 91 -4.09 -3.61 -12.32
C SER A 91 -3.01 -2.52 -12.16
N GLU A 92 -3.26 -1.52 -11.31
CA GLU A 92 -2.33 -0.42 -11.05
C GLU A 92 -1.59 -0.55 -9.70
N THR A 93 -2.13 -1.37 -8.79
CA THR A 93 -1.68 -1.39 -7.38
C THR A 93 -1.02 -2.70 -6.97
N ILE A 94 -1.65 -3.84 -7.28
CA ILE A 94 -1.16 -5.19 -6.95
C ILE A 94 -1.29 -6.09 -8.18
N TRP A 95 -0.79 -5.59 -9.30
CA TRP A 95 -0.85 -6.22 -10.63
C TRP A 95 -0.11 -7.55 -10.73
N LEU A 96 0.78 -7.83 -9.77
CA LEU A 96 1.51 -9.10 -9.68
C LEU A 96 0.63 -10.26 -9.23
N LEU A 97 -0.52 -9.98 -8.61
CA LEU A 97 -1.44 -11.00 -8.10
C LEU A 97 -2.46 -11.44 -9.15
N PRO A 98 -2.98 -12.68 -9.05
CA PRO A 98 -4.15 -13.10 -9.83
C PRO A 98 -5.34 -12.15 -9.64
N PRO A 99 -6.23 -12.02 -10.63
CA PRO A 99 -7.42 -11.18 -10.52
C PRO A 99 -8.21 -11.45 -9.23
N LEU A 100 -8.58 -10.38 -8.52
CA LEU A 100 -9.44 -10.48 -7.35
C LEU A 100 -10.83 -10.96 -7.79
N ASP A 101 -11.36 -11.97 -7.12
CA ASP A 101 -12.65 -12.59 -7.46
C ASP A 101 -13.61 -12.67 -6.26
N SER A 102 -14.75 -13.31 -6.47
CA SER A 102 -15.81 -13.44 -5.47
C SER A 102 -15.41 -14.25 -4.23
N SER A 103 -14.29 -14.97 -4.24
CA SER A 103 -13.80 -15.67 -3.05
C SER A 103 -13.49 -14.71 -1.89
N LEU A 104 -13.22 -13.43 -2.19
CA LEU A 104 -12.93 -12.40 -1.20
C LEU A 104 -14.18 -11.71 -0.62
N SER A 105 -15.37 -11.97 -1.17
CA SER A 105 -16.62 -11.32 -0.75
C SER A 105 -17.22 -11.89 0.54
N SER A 106 -16.78 -13.08 0.96
CA SER A 106 -17.17 -13.70 2.23
C SER A 106 -15.97 -14.46 2.78
N PRO A 107 -14.92 -13.74 3.19
CA PRO A 107 -13.62 -14.33 3.42
C PRO A 107 -13.66 -15.19 4.69
N ASN A 108 -13.27 -16.45 4.53
CA ASN A 108 -13.00 -17.36 5.64
C ASN A 108 -11.49 -17.63 5.68
N LYS A 109 -10.88 -17.56 6.88
CA LYS A 109 -9.45 -17.80 7.09
C LYS A 109 -8.95 -19.08 6.42
N HIS A 110 -9.76 -20.13 6.33
CA HIS A 110 -9.40 -21.42 5.74
C HIS A 110 -9.48 -21.48 4.21
N ILE A 111 -10.06 -20.47 3.56
CA ILE A 111 -10.38 -20.46 2.13
C ILE A 111 -9.70 -19.28 1.40
N LEU A 112 -9.02 -18.39 2.13
CA LEU A 112 -8.35 -17.25 1.52
C LEU A 112 -7.14 -17.69 0.65
N PRO A 113 -6.93 -17.05 -0.51
CA PRO A 113 -5.71 -17.24 -1.29
C PRO A 113 -4.47 -16.96 -0.43
N SER A 114 -3.38 -17.67 -0.70
CA SER A 114 -2.15 -17.64 0.10
C SER A 114 -1.51 -16.25 0.22
N HIS A 115 -1.81 -15.35 -0.72
CA HIS A 115 -1.33 -13.95 -0.78
C HIS A 115 -1.98 -13.04 0.27
N PHE A 116 -3.11 -13.46 0.84
CA PHE A 116 -3.93 -12.63 1.71
C PHE A 116 -4.07 -13.22 3.12
N VAL A 117 -4.49 -12.37 4.04
CA VAL A 117 -4.85 -12.73 5.41
C VAL A 117 -6.01 -11.84 5.88
N LEU A 118 -6.77 -12.30 6.87
CA LEU A 118 -7.74 -11.44 7.55
C LEU A 118 -7.00 -10.42 8.42
N ALA A 119 -7.44 -9.16 8.41
CA ALA A 119 -6.91 -8.11 9.27
C ALA A 119 -7.08 -8.41 10.77
N SER A 120 -7.97 -9.32 11.13
CA SER A 120 -8.21 -9.80 12.49
C SER A 120 -7.38 -11.05 12.87
N ASP A 121 -6.49 -11.54 11.99
CA ASP A 121 -5.72 -12.75 12.22
C ASP A 121 -4.49 -12.52 13.13
N GLN A 122 -4.68 -12.79 14.43
CA GLN A 122 -3.64 -12.69 15.46
C GLN A 122 -2.49 -13.69 15.33
N THR A 123 -2.61 -14.71 14.47
CA THR A 123 -1.52 -15.70 14.28
C THR A 123 -0.48 -15.23 13.28
N ILE A 124 -0.82 -14.22 12.46
CA ILE A 124 0.04 -13.69 11.39
C ILE A 124 0.37 -12.21 11.64
N LEU A 125 -0.63 -11.42 12.06
CA LEU A 125 -0.48 -9.99 12.27
C LEU A 125 -0.17 -9.68 13.74
N PRO A 126 0.64 -8.65 14.01
CA PRO A 126 1.07 -8.32 15.36
C PRO A 126 -0.09 -7.75 16.20
N PRO A 127 -0.04 -7.92 17.53
CA PRO A 127 -0.95 -7.19 18.43
C PRO A 127 -0.60 -5.69 18.45
N TRP A 128 -1.46 -4.91 19.10
CA TRP A 128 -1.17 -3.50 19.39
C TRP A 128 0.15 -3.38 20.15
N ARG A 129 1.01 -2.44 19.73
CA ARG A 129 2.30 -2.17 20.34
C ARG A 129 2.58 -0.66 20.32
N PRO A 130 2.99 -0.03 21.44
CA PRO A 130 3.36 1.38 21.45
C PRO A 130 4.42 1.69 20.38
N GLY A 131 4.19 2.73 19.56
CA GLY A 131 5.10 3.12 18.48
C GLY A 131 5.15 2.17 17.27
N ARG A 132 4.31 1.12 17.23
CA ARG A 132 4.28 0.09 16.16
C ARG A 132 2.87 -0.15 15.61
N GLY A 133 2.01 0.87 15.68
CA GLY A 133 0.66 0.86 15.10
C GLY A 133 -0.41 0.21 15.98
N SER A 134 -1.63 0.13 15.43
CA SER A 134 -2.82 -0.30 16.19
C SER A 134 -2.97 -1.82 16.35
N GLY A 135 -2.16 -2.61 15.64
CA GLY A 135 -2.26 -4.06 15.60
C GLY A 135 -3.47 -4.58 14.82
N VAL A 136 -3.81 -5.84 15.05
CA VAL A 136 -4.97 -6.53 14.45
C VAL A 136 -6.31 -5.82 14.64
N PHE A 137 -7.21 -6.06 13.69
CA PHE A 137 -8.61 -5.67 13.84
C PHE A 137 -9.29 -6.56 14.88
N LYS A 138 -10.33 -6.01 15.51
CA LYS A 138 -11.15 -6.80 16.44
C LYS A 138 -11.94 -7.84 15.65
N SER A 139 -12.11 -9.03 16.24
CA SER A 139 -12.78 -10.16 15.57
C SER A 139 -14.29 -9.98 15.42
N ASP A 140 -14.88 -8.98 16.10
CA ASP A 140 -16.29 -8.62 16.02
C ASP A 140 -16.60 -7.58 14.93
N SER A 141 -15.58 -7.08 14.23
CA SER A 141 -15.72 -6.17 13.10
C SER A 141 -15.97 -6.91 11.79
N ASP A 142 -16.47 -6.18 10.78
CA ASP A 142 -16.60 -6.70 9.42
C ASP A 142 -15.25 -7.22 8.91
N PRO A 143 -15.24 -8.36 8.19
CA PRO A 143 -14.00 -8.98 7.79
C PRO A 143 -13.30 -8.16 6.72
N VAL A 144 -12.10 -7.68 7.04
CA VAL A 144 -11.20 -6.99 6.11
C VAL A 144 -10.08 -7.94 5.70
N VAL A 145 -9.81 -8.02 4.40
CA VAL A 145 -8.72 -8.81 3.83
C VAL A 145 -7.56 -7.88 3.50
N VAL A 146 -6.35 -8.25 3.90
CA VAL A 146 -5.12 -7.49 3.62
C VAL A 146 -4.07 -8.38 2.95
N PRO A 147 -3.19 -7.83 2.09
CA PRO A 147 -2.04 -8.57 1.59
C PRO A 147 -1.09 -8.94 2.72
N LYS A 148 -0.40 -10.07 2.57
CA LYS A 148 0.71 -10.42 3.48
C LYS A 148 1.91 -9.51 3.27
N SER A 149 2.77 -9.41 4.28
CA SER A 149 3.96 -8.55 4.29
C SER A 149 4.88 -8.75 3.09
N HIS A 150 5.19 -10.01 2.72
CA HIS A 150 6.03 -10.31 1.55
C HIS A 150 5.39 -9.86 0.23
N ILE A 151 4.06 -9.86 0.13
CA ILE A 151 3.35 -9.36 -1.07
C ILE A 151 3.46 -7.84 -1.18
N LEU A 152 3.36 -7.13 -0.05
CA LEU A 152 3.58 -5.68 -0.01
C LEU A 152 5.02 -5.33 -0.40
N LEU A 153 5.99 -6.07 0.15
CA LEU A 153 7.40 -5.87 -0.21
C LEU A 153 7.66 -6.12 -1.69
N GLU A 154 7.09 -7.21 -2.24
CA GLU A 154 7.19 -7.50 -3.67
C GLU A 154 6.62 -6.36 -4.52
N ALA A 155 5.44 -5.85 -4.15
CA ALA A 155 4.81 -4.74 -4.84
C ALA A 155 5.69 -3.48 -4.82
N PHE A 156 6.29 -3.13 -3.66
CA PHE A 156 7.16 -1.96 -3.56
C PHE A 156 8.49 -2.13 -4.31
N LEU A 157 9.11 -3.30 -4.30
CA LEU A 157 10.33 -3.56 -5.08
C LEU A 157 10.07 -3.40 -6.59
N ARG A 158 8.95 -3.95 -7.09
CA ARG A 158 8.56 -3.82 -8.50
C ARG A 158 8.17 -2.38 -8.84
N LEU A 159 7.45 -1.70 -7.94
CA LEU A 159 7.07 -0.29 -8.10
C LEU A 159 8.31 0.61 -8.16
N TYR A 160 9.27 0.39 -7.26
CA TYR A 160 10.53 1.11 -7.26
C TYR A 160 11.30 0.90 -8.56
N ALA A 161 11.44 -0.34 -9.01
CA ALA A 161 12.18 -0.63 -10.24
C ALA A 161 11.53 0.03 -11.47
N ARG A 162 10.20 0.01 -11.56
CA ARG A 162 9.41 0.63 -12.64
C ARG A 162 9.53 2.16 -12.65
N ASP A 163 9.51 2.79 -11.48
CA ASP A 163 9.42 4.24 -11.33
C ASP A 163 10.67 4.88 -10.71
N SER A 164 11.81 4.20 -10.79
CA SER A 164 13.10 4.70 -10.32
C SER A 164 13.43 6.04 -10.98
N GLY A 165 13.87 7.00 -10.17
CA GLY A 165 14.12 8.39 -10.60
C GLY A 165 12.88 9.29 -10.60
N LYS A 166 11.68 8.74 -10.38
CA LYS A 166 10.43 9.49 -10.24
C LYS A 166 10.01 9.59 -8.77
N ARG A 167 9.04 10.48 -8.47
CA ARG A 167 8.48 10.65 -7.12
C ARG A 167 7.89 9.35 -6.56
N ILE A 168 7.18 8.60 -7.40
CA ILE A 168 6.60 7.29 -7.04
C ILE A 168 7.68 6.27 -6.68
N GLY A 169 8.81 6.28 -7.40
CA GLY A 169 9.97 5.46 -7.02
C GLY A 169 10.54 5.87 -5.66
N ALA A 170 10.70 7.17 -5.39
CA ALA A 170 11.16 7.63 -4.08
C ALA A 170 10.21 7.20 -2.94
N PHE A 171 8.89 7.24 -3.18
CA PHE A 171 7.90 6.69 -2.25
C PHE A 171 8.07 5.18 -2.05
N ALA A 172 8.20 4.41 -3.14
CA ALA A 172 8.38 2.97 -3.05
C ALA A 172 9.65 2.59 -2.27
N MET A 173 10.76 3.31 -2.47
CA MET A 173 11.99 3.15 -1.69
C MET A 173 11.77 3.44 -0.21
N ALA A 174 11.06 4.52 0.13
CA ALA A 174 10.70 4.79 1.51
C ALA A 174 9.87 3.65 2.11
N MET A 175 8.88 3.13 1.38
CA MET A 175 8.05 2.01 1.84
C MET A 175 8.83 0.71 2.02
N ILE A 176 9.85 0.43 1.20
CA ILE A 176 10.78 -0.69 1.42
C ILE A 176 11.49 -0.53 2.77
N GLY A 177 12.04 0.66 3.05
CA GLY A 177 12.68 0.95 4.35
C GLY A 177 11.71 0.83 5.54
N TYR A 178 10.44 1.22 5.36
CA TYR A 178 9.41 1.01 6.39
C TYR A 178 9.11 -0.47 6.63
N ILE A 179 9.08 -1.30 5.57
CA ILE A 179 8.94 -2.75 5.73
C ILE A 179 10.14 -3.31 6.48
N GLU A 180 11.36 -2.88 6.14
CA GLU A 180 12.57 -3.29 6.84
C GLU A 180 12.48 -2.96 8.35
N GLU A 181 12.26 -1.69 8.70
CA GLU A 181 12.29 -1.20 10.09
C GLU A 181 11.11 -1.70 10.95
N TYR A 182 9.90 -1.78 10.39
CA TYR A 182 8.67 -2.03 11.16
C TYR A 182 8.07 -3.42 10.98
N VAL A 183 8.55 -4.20 10.01
CA VAL A 183 8.01 -5.54 9.72
C VAL A 183 9.10 -6.60 9.75
N ASP A 184 10.20 -6.42 9.02
CA ASP A 184 11.29 -7.39 8.96
C ASP A 184 12.08 -7.46 10.27
N ASP A 185 12.53 -6.32 10.79
CA ASP A 185 13.27 -6.27 12.06
C ASP A 185 12.45 -6.77 13.27
N ASP A 186 11.12 -6.75 13.15
CA ASP A 186 10.19 -7.30 14.13
C ASP A 186 9.88 -8.80 13.91
N GLY A 187 10.47 -9.43 12.88
CA GLY A 187 10.31 -10.85 12.54
C GLY A 187 8.97 -11.21 11.90
N LEU A 188 8.27 -10.22 11.32
CA LEU A 188 6.94 -10.37 10.71
C LEU A 188 6.99 -10.52 9.18
N LEU A 189 8.19 -10.50 8.60
CA LEU A 189 8.44 -10.77 7.19
C LEU A 189 9.09 -12.14 7.03
N ASP A 190 8.53 -12.98 6.17
CA ASP A 190 9.25 -14.13 5.61
C ASP A 190 9.70 -13.79 4.19
N ALA A 191 10.94 -13.27 4.08
CA ALA A 191 11.52 -12.88 2.82
C ALA A 191 11.76 -14.06 1.87
N ASN A 192 11.77 -15.31 2.36
CA ASN A 192 11.92 -16.50 1.51
C ASN A 192 10.70 -16.74 0.61
N LEU A 193 9.57 -16.11 0.92
CA LEU A 193 8.37 -16.15 0.10
C LEU A 193 8.41 -15.19 -1.08
N LEU A 194 9.40 -14.28 -1.13
CA LEU A 194 9.63 -13.45 -2.32
C LEU A 194 10.12 -14.32 -3.48
N PRO A 195 9.64 -14.09 -4.71
CA PRO A 195 10.18 -14.74 -5.89
C PRO A 195 11.57 -14.19 -6.23
N GLU A 196 12.41 -15.00 -6.88
CA GLU A 196 13.62 -14.46 -7.51
C GLU A 196 13.24 -13.62 -8.75
N PRO A 197 13.98 -12.54 -9.05
CA PRO A 197 15.22 -12.08 -8.39
C PRO A 197 15.02 -11.22 -7.13
N LEU A 198 13.76 -10.93 -6.76
CA LEU A 198 13.42 -9.94 -5.75
C LEU A 198 13.90 -10.30 -4.35
N LYS A 199 13.89 -11.60 -4.02
CA LYS A 199 14.45 -12.12 -2.76
C LYS A 199 15.92 -11.71 -2.63
N THR A 200 16.76 -12.13 -3.58
CA THR A 200 18.20 -11.83 -3.56
C THR A 200 18.44 -10.33 -3.52
N SER A 201 17.72 -9.57 -4.36
CA SER A 201 17.86 -8.11 -4.38
C SER A 201 17.50 -7.45 -3.05
N TYR A 202 16.46 -7.91 -2.36
CA TYR A 202 16.09 -7.38 -1.04
C TYR A 202 17.16 -7.68 0.02
N GLU A 203 17.67 -8.91 0.04
CA GLU A 203 18.75 -9.31 0.97
C GLU A 203 20.01 -8.46 0.78
N GLU A 204 20.40 -8.20 -0.48
CA GLU A 204 21.54 -7.33 -0.79
C GLU A 204 21.35 -5.88 -0.38
N LEU A 205 20.14 -5.34 -0.57
CA LEU A 205 19.78 -3.99 -0.14
C LEU A 205 19.92 -3.87 1.38
N ARG A 206 19.29 -4.78 2.12
CA ARG A 206 19.29 -4.80 3.59
C ARG A 206 20.70 -4.91 4.17
N GLN A 207 21.54 -5.74 3.57
CA GLN A 207 22.93 -5.92 4.01
C GLN A 207 23.85 -4.75 3.60
N GLY A 208 23.36 -3.83 2.74
CA GLY A 208 24.17 -2.72 2.23
C GLY A 208 25.38 -3.20 1.42
N ILE A 209 25.27 -4.34 0.73
CA ILE A 209 26.41 -4.99 0.03
C ILE A 209 27.01 -4.08 -1.05
N LYS A 210 26.17 -3.27 -1.70
CA LYS A 210 26.56 -2.41 -2.82
C LYS A 210 25.84 -1.05 -2.73
N PRO A 211 26.39 0.00 -3.38
CA PRO A 211 25.73 1.30 -3.43
C PRO A 211 24.33 1.19 -4.04
N VAL A 212 23.36 1.93 -3.50
CA VAL A 212 21.95 1.92 -3.96
C VAL A 212 21.85 2.09 -5.48
N ARG A 213 22.65 2.98 -6.08
CA ARG A 213 22.66 3.18 -7.54
C ARG A 213 22.97 1.90 -8.31
N GLN A 214 23.97 1.13 -7.87
CA GLN A 214 24.33 -0.14 -8.51
C GLN A 214 23.23 -1.17 -8.30
N TRP A 215 22.72 -1.28 -7.08
CA TRP A 215 21.59 -2.17 -6.75
C TRP A 215 20.35 -1.88 -7.60
N THR A 216 20.00 -0.60 -7.79
CA THR A 216 18.86 -0.18 -8.62
C THR A 216 19.02 -0.62 -10.07
N GLN A 217 20.22 -0.49 -10.63
CA GLN A 217 20.50 -0.93 -12.00
C GLN A 217 20.32 -2.44 -12.13
N GLU A 218 20.93 -3.22 -11.24
CA GLU A 218 20.85 -4.69 -11.26
C GLU A 218 19.41 -5.19 -11.05
N LEU A 219 18.64 -4.57 -10.15
CA LEU A 219 17.23 -4.89 -9.93
C LEU A 219 16.39 -4.65 -11.20
N LYS A 220 16.59 -3.50 -11.86
CA LYS A 220 15.90 -3.18 -13.12
C LYS A 220 16.23 -4.16 -14.22
N GLU A 221 17.52 -4.46 -14.41
CA GLU A 221 18.00 -5.44 -15.38
C GLU A 221 17.40 -6.83 -15.13
N ALA A 222 17.39 -7.29 -13.88
CA ALA A 222 16.85 -8.59 -13.50
C ALA A 222 15.32 -8.68 -13.70
N LEU A 223 14.61 -7.55 -13.64
CA LEU A 223 13.18 -7.46 -13.94
C LEU A 223 12.87 -7.17 -15.41
N GLY A 224 13.88 -7.08 -16.28
CA GLY A 224 13.71 -6.76 -17.70
C GLY A 224 13.22 -5.32 -17.96
N ILE A 225 13.44 -4.42 -17.00
CA ILE A 225 13.11 -3.01 -17.12
C ILE A 225 14.31 -2.29 -17.74
N HIS A 226 14.25 -2.06 -19.04
CA HIS A 226 15.25 -1.27 -19.74
C HIS A 226 14.91 0.22 -19.60
N GLU A 227 15.92 1.06 -19.37
CA GLU A 227 15.74 2.49 -19.55
C GLU A 227 15.53 2.74 -21.04
N ASP A 228 14.31 3.15 -21.41
CA ASP A 228 14.13 3.79 -22.70
C ASP A 228 15.08 4.99 -22.74
N SER A 229 16.10 4.90 -23.57
CA SER A 229 17.03 5.97 -23.82
C SER A 229 16.28 7.14 -24.49
N GLU A 230 16.16 8.25 -23.75
CA GLU A 230 15.92 9.63 -24.22
C GLU A 230 14.59 9.94 -24.94
N ASP A 231 13.72 10.76 -24.32
CA ASP A 231 12.97 11.83 -25.01
C ASP A 231 12.39 12.81 -23.97
N ASP A 232 13.23 13.72 -23.47
CA ASP A 232 12.80 15.01 -22.86
C ASP A 232 14.00 15.99 -22.77
N ARG A 233 14.86 15.95 -23.78
CA ARG A 233 15.74 17.07 -24.13
C ARG A 233 15.26 17.69 -25.44
N ASN A 234 14.01 18.16 -25.44
CA ASN A 234 13.51 19.29 -26.25
C ASN A 234 11.98 19.36 -26.14
N GLY A 235 11.50 20.34 -25.36
CA GLY A 235 10.10 20.76 -25.28
C GLY A 235 10.00 22.08 -24.54
#